data_AF-A0A0L6UQI2-F1
#
_entry.id   AF-A0A0L6UQI2-F1
#
_cell.length_a   1.000
_cell.length_b   1.000
_cell.length_c   1.000
_cell.angle_alpha   90.00
_cell.angle_beta   90.00
_cell.angle_gamma   90.00
#
_symmetry.space_group_name_H-M   'P 1'
#
loop_
_entity.id
_entity.type
_entity.pdbx_description
1 polymer ?
#
loop_
_entity_poly.entity_id
_entity_poly.type
_entity_poly.pdbx_seq_one_letter_code
_entity_poly.pdbx_strand_id
1 'polypeptide(L)'
;MSAPAHPPQPVVGGTGVPSSPPASEGVNLDEYMQFAHVDPTDIIIQRALHDLGITNCSAFHNFKACELEEAGIKKGHARSLISSLNRFERHLKTHQPWAL
;
A
#
# COMPACT_ATOMS: atom_id res chain seq x y z
N MET A 1 3.74 -65.90 -3.30
CA MET A 1 4.48 -65.35 -4.45
C MET A 1 3.70 -64.13 -4.95
N SER A 2 3.82 -63.00 -4.27
CA SER A 2 4.74 -61.86 -4.51
C SER A 2 4.29 -60.97 -5.68
N ALA A 3 3.69 -59.84 -5.31
CA ALA A 3 3.35 -58.71 -6.19
C ALA A 3 4.62 -57.91 -6.57
N PRO A 4 4.64 -57.22 -7.73
CA PRO A 4 5.79 -56.43 -8.15
C PRO A 4 5.93 -55.15 -7.31
N ALA A 5 7.18 -54.82 -6.99
CA ALA A 5 7.58 -53.66 -6.19
C ALA A 5 7.27 -52.34 -6.91
N HIS A 6 6.63 -51.42 -6.20
CA HIS A 6 6.45 -50.03 -6.61
C HIS A 6 7.78 -49.28 -6.42
N PRO A 7 8.21 -48.41 -7.35
CA PRO A 7 9.35 -47.52 -7.12
C PRO A 7 9.00 -46.48 -6.03
N PRO A 8 10.00 -46.00 -5.25
CA PRO A 8 9.75 -45.06 -4.16
C PRO A 8 9.31 -43.70 -4.70
N GLN A 9 8.27 -43.14 -4.10
CA GLN A 9 7.83 -41.78 -4.39
C GLN A 9 8.90 -40.77 -3.94
N PRO A 10 9.11 -39.66 -4.68
CA PRO A 10 9.92 -38.57 -4.19
C PRO A 10 9.15 -37.85 -3.07
N VAL A 11 9.67 -37.94 -1.85
CA VAL A 11 9.37 -37.00 -0.78
C VAL A 11 10.01 -35.65 -1.16
N VAL A 12 9.25 -34.76 -1.78
CA VAL A 12 9.63 -33.35 -1.88
C VAL A 12 9.15 -32.66 -0.60
N GLY A 13 10.09 -32.57 0.34
CA GLY A 13 10.05 -31.56 1.39
C GLY A 13 10.37 -30.19 0.78
N GLY A 14 9.61 -29.18 1.19
CA GLY A 14 9.79 -27.81 0.76
C GLY A 14 8.83 -26.89 1.51
N THR A 15 9.21 -26.52 2.72
CA THR A 15 8.61 -25.44 3.51
C THR A 15 8.91 -24.09 2.84
N GLY A 16 7.91 -23.20 2.78
CA GLY A 16 8.07 -21.77 2.47
C GLY A 16 7.82 -21.44 1.00
N VAL A 17 7.04 -20.44 0.62
CA VAL A 17 6.54 -19.21 1.25
C VAL A 17 5.24 -18.89 0.49
N PRO A 18 4.17 -18.32 1.09
CA PRO A 18 3.08 -17.78 0.29
C PRO A 18 3.69 -16.69 -0.61
N SER A 19 3.63 -16.91 -1.92
CA SER A 19 4.02 -15.88 -2.89
C SER A 19 3.19 -14.63 -2.61
N SER A 20 3.82 -13.64 -1.95
CA SER A 20 3.26 -12.30 -1.90
C SER A 20 3.01 -11.89 -3.36
N PRO A 21 1.82 -11.33 -3.69
CA PRO A 21 1.62 -10.75 -5.00
C PRO A 21 2.74 -9.74 -5.26
N PRO A 22 3.18 -9.58 -6.54
CA PRO A 22 4.20 -8.60 -6.86
C PRO A 22 3.76 -7.28 -6.24
N ALA A 23 4.62 -6.72 -5.36
CA ALA A 23 4.42 -5.40 -4.81
C ALA A 23 4.22 -4.50 -6.01
N SER A 24 2.96 -4.14 -6.27
CA SER A 24 2.60 -3.44 -7.48
C SER A 24 3.47 -2.20 -7.50
N GLU A 25 4.16 -1.95 -8.61
CA GLU A 25 4.97 -0.74 -8.86
C GLU A 25 4.09 0.54 -8.91
N GLY A 26 2.96 0.53 -8.20
CA GLY A 26 2.18 1.69 -7.86
C GLY A 26 2.77 2.31 -6.60
N VAL A 27 3.16 3.57 -6.73
CA VAL A 27 3.49 4.52 -5.65
C VAL A 27 2.89 4.10 -4.32
N ASN A 28 3.75 3.77 -3.35
CA ASN A 28 3.31 3.21 -2.09
C ASN A 28 2.57 4.29 -1.28
N LEU A 29 1.33 4.01 -0.87
CA LEU A 29 0.52 4.89 -0.03
C LEU A 29 1.27 5.28 1.25
N ASP A 30 2.07 4.35 1.81
CA ASP A 30 2.88 4.58 3.00
C ASP A 30 4.00 5.60 2.74
N GLU A 31 4.61 5.57 1.56
CA GLU A 31 5.65 6.53 1.15
C GLU A 31 5.05 7.94 1.04
N TYR A 32 3.85 8.05 0.46
CA TYR A 32 3.12 9.31 0.42
C TYR A 32 2.76 9.82 1.81
N MET A 33 2.28 8.95 2.70
CA MET A 33 1.95 9.33 4.08
C MET A 33 3.18 9.87 4.80
N GLN A 34 4.32 9.19 4.69
CA GLN A 34 5.59 9.66 5.25
C GLN A 34 6.02 11.00 4.65
N PHE A 35 5.88 11.19 3.33
CA PHE A 35 6.15 12.47 2.67
C PHE A 35 5.26 13.61 3.20
N ALA A 36 4.01 13.31 3.52
CA ALA A 36 3.05 14.22 4.14
C ALA A 36 3.25 14.39 5.66
N HIS A 37 4.29 13.78 6.25
CA HIS A 37 4.54 13.73 7.70
C HIS A 37 3.38 13.12 8.50
N VAL A 38 2.75 12.09 7.94
CA VAL A 38 1.71 11.28 8.59
C VAL A 38 2.28 9.87 8.81
N ASP A 39 2.11 9.35 10.02
CA ASP A 39 2.55 8.00 10.36
C ASP A 39 1.66 6.95 9.66
N PRO A 40 2.19 6.13 8.74
CA PRO A 40 1.41 5.09 8.07
C PRO A 40 1.00 3.95 9.02
N THR A 41 1.62 3.83 10.20
CA THR A 41 1.27 2.80 11.19
C THR A 41 0.18 3.24 12.17
N ASP A 42 -0.28 4.51 12.08
CA ASP A 42 -1.37 5.01 12.91
C ASP A 42 -2.69 4.30 12.55
N ILE A 43 -3.13 3.41 13.45
CA ILE A 43 -4.32 2.57 13.27
C ILE A 43 -5.61 3.37 13.04
N ILE A 44 -5.70 4.60 13.56
CA ILE A 44 -6.88 5.44 13.40
C ILE A 44 -6.92 5.96 11.96
N ILE A 45 -5.77 6.37 11.43
CA ILE A 45 -5.65 6.83 10.06
C ILE A 45 -5.85 5.67 9.09
N GLN A 46 -5.22 4.52 9.32
CA GLN A 46 -5.40 3.32 8.50
C GLN A 46 -6.87 2.89 8.41
N ARG A 47 -7.59 2.91 9.55
CA ARG A 47 -9.01 2.62 9.56
C ARG A 47 -9.82 3.64 8.78
N ALA A 48 -9.54 4.93 8.94
CA ALA A 48 -10.21 5.99 8.19
C ALA A 48 -9.98 5.86 6.67
N LEU A 49 -8.75 5.54 6.25
CA LEU A 49 -8.43 5.31 4.84
C LEU A 49 -9.16 4.08 4.30
N HIS A 50 -9.22 2.99 5.07
CA HIS A 50 -9.98 1.79 4.72
C HIS A 50 -11.48 2.09 4.58
N ASP A 51 -12.08 2.80 5.54
CA ASP A 51 -13.50 3.13 5.55
C ASP A 51 -13.88 4.08 4.40
N LEU A 52 -12.94 4.92 3.94
CA LEU A 52 -13.06 5.76 2.75
C LEU A 52 -12.70 5.04 1.44
N GLY A 53 -12.24 3.79 1.49
CA GLY A 53 -11.79 3.02 0.32
C GLY A 53 -10.51 3.56 -0.33
N ILE A 54 -9.70 4.32 0.41
CA ILE A 54 -8.44 4.89 -0.08
C ILE A 54 -7.35 3.82 -0.06
N THR A 55 -6.99 3.36 -1.24
CA THR A 55 -5.94 2.33 -1.45
C THR A 55 -4.70 2.88 -2.17
N ASN A 56 -4.80 4.09 -2.74
CA ASN A 56 -3.73 4.74 -3.50
C ASN A 56 -3.74 6.25 -3.23
N CYS A 57 -2.57 6.90 -3.27
CA CYS A 57 -2.47 8.34 -3.02
C CYS A 57 -3.24 9.19 -4.06
N SER A 58 -3.45 8.70 -5.28
CA SER A 58 -4.26 9.39 -6.29
C SER A 58 -5.73 9.54 -5.86
N ALA A 59 -6.24 8.68 -4.97
CA ALA A 59 -7.61 8.76 -4.47
C ALA A 59 -7.85 10.08 -3.73
N PHE A 60 -6.82 10.69 -3.10
CA PHE A 60 -6.93 11.95 -2.38
C PHE A 60 -7.37 13.13 -3.25
N HIS A 61 -7.28 13.06 -4.59
CA HIS A 61 -7.87 14.08 -5.48
C HIS A 61 -9.39 14.19 -5.36
N ASN A 62 -10.06 13.12 -4.91
CA ASN A 62 -11.51 13.07 -4.78
C ASN A 62 -12.01 13.52 -3.40
N PHE A 63 -11.08 13.81 -2.48
CA PHE A 63 -11.43 14.14 -1.09
C PHE A 63 -11.00 15.56 -0.74
N LYS A 64 -11.79 16.20 0.11
CA LYS A 64 -11.44 17.43 0.82
C LYS A 64 -10.89 17.07 2.20
N ALA A 65 -10.09 17.97 2.77
CA ALA A 65 -9.57 17.80 4.12
C ALA A 65 -10.70 17.60 5.15
N CYS A 66 -11.85 18.27 4.98
CA CYS A 66 -13.00 18.10 5.88
C CYS A 66 -13.59 16.67 5.84
N GLU A 67 -13.61 16.02 4.69
CA GLU A 67 -14.12 14.64 4.57
C GLU A 67 -13.18 13.65 5.26
N LEU A 68 -11.87 13.90 5.20
CA LEU A 68 -10.88 13.15 5.97
C LEU A 68 -11.04 13.40 7.48
N GLU A 69 -11.35 14.63 7.88
CA GLU A 69 -11.63 15.00 9.27
C GLU A 69 -12.88 14.28 9.80
N GLU A 70 -13.96 14.22 9.01
CA GLU A 70 -15.20 13.51 9.34
C GLU A 70 -14.98 11.99 9.46
N ALA A 71 -14.02 11.44 8.71
CA ALA A 71 -13.57 10.04 8.84
C ALA A 71 -12.69 9.78 10.08
N GLY A 72 -12.39 10.81 10.88
CA GLY A 72 -11.61 10.69 12.13
C GLY A 72 -10.13 11.03 12.00
N ILE A 73 -9.66 11.48 10.84
CA ILE A 73 -8.27 11.93 10.67
C ILE A 73 -8.11 13.31 11.30
N LYS A 74 -7.09 13.50 12.15
CA LYS A 74 -6.81 14.81 12.76
C LYS A 74 -6.67 15.89 11.68
N LYS A 75 -7.27 17.05 11.90
CA LYS A 75 -7.23 18.23 11.03
C LYS A 75 -5.85 18.58 10.46
N GLY A 76 -4.81 18.48 11.28
CA GLY A 76 -3.43 18.71 10.83
C GLY A 76 -3.00 17.70 9.75
N HIS A 77 -3.21 16.41 10.00
CA HIS A 77 -2.88 15.33 9.07
C HIS A 77 -3.74 15.40 7.80
N ALA A 78 -5.05 15.63 7.93
CA ALA A 78 -5.95 15.79 6.78
C ALA A 78 -5.48 16.90 5.83
N ARG A 79 -5.13 18.07 6.37
CA ARG A 79 -4.56 19.17 5.58
C ARG A 79 -3.20 18.81 4.98
N SER A 80 -2.36 18.13 5.74
CA SER A 80 -1.03 17.72 5.28
C SER A 80 -1.12 16.78 4.07
N LEU A 81 -2.01 15.78 4.11
CA LEU A 81 -2.28 14.87 2.99
C LEU A 81 -2.72 15.68 1.76
N ILE A 82 -3.86 16.38 1.83
CA ILE A 82 -4.39 17.11 0.67
C ILE A 82 -3.38 18.12 0.08
N SER A 83 -2.67 18.89 0.92
CA SER A 83 -1.71 19.89 0.44
C SER A 83 -0.42 19.29 -0.14
N SER A 84 -0.02 18.10 0.32
CA SER A 84 1.22 17.44 -0.12
C SER A 84 1.06 16.71 -1.45
N LEU A 85 -0.17 16.41 -1.88
CA LEU A 85 -0.45 15.59 -3.08
C LEU A 85 0.25 16.12 -4.35
N ASN A 86 0.00 17.38 -4.72
CA ASN A 86 0.63 17.99 -5.90
C ASN A 86 2.16 18.10 -5.79
N ARG A 87 2.70 18.18 -4.57
CA ARG A 87 4.15 18.21 -4.35
C ARG A 87 4.76 16.82 -4.53
N PHE A 88 4.07 15.80 -4.03
CA PHE A 88 4.47 14.41 -4.14
C PHE A 88 4.43 13.92 -5.59
N GLU A 89 3.38 14.23 -6.35
CA GLU A 89 3.31 13.88 -7.79
C GLU A 89 4.46 14.50 -8.60
N ARG A 90 4.84 15.74 -8.29
CA ARG A 90 6.01 16.38 -8.92
C ARG A 90 7.30 15.69 -8.49
N HIS A 91 7.43 15.32 -7.22
CA HIS A 91 8.57 14.57 -6.71
C HIS A 91 8.73 13.24 -7.46
N LEU A 92 7.64 12.50 -7.67
CA LEU A 92 7.65 11.26 -8.46
C LEU A 92 8.08 11.48 -9.90
N LYS A 93 7.54 12.50 -10.59
CA LYS A 93 7.95 12.83 -11.97
C LYS A 93 9.44 13.17 -12.10
N THR A 94 10.03 13.77 -11.05
CA THR A 94 11.45 14.12 -11.03
C THR A 94 12.37 12.96 -10.63
N HIS A 95 11.89 12.02 -9.80
CA HIS A 95 12.68 10.90 -9.28
C HIS A 95 12.45 9.57 -10.01
N GLN A 96 11.39 9.44 -10.82
CA GLN A 96 11.10 8.31 -11.70
C GLN A 96 11.11 8.72 -13.20
N PRO A 97 12.20 9.32 -13.73
CA PRO A 97 12.22 9.81 -15.10
C PRO A 97 12.26 8.73 -16.20
N TRP A 98 12.22 7.42 -15.88
CA TRP A 98 12.46 6.33 -16.85
C TRP A 98 11.29 5.37 -17.10
N ALA A 99 10.10 5.61 -16.57
CA ALA A 99 8.92 4.75 -16.83
C ALA A 99 8.13 5.16 -18.09
N LEU A 100 8.82 5.32 -19.23
CA LEU A 100 8.21 5.45 -20.57
C LEU A 100 8.86 4.47 -21.56
#